data_AF-A0A1B8UKK5-F1
#
_entry.id   AF-A0A1B8UKK5-F1
#
_cell.length_a   1.000
_cell.length_b   1.000
_cell.length_c   1.000
_cell.angle_alpha   90.00
_cell.angle_beta   90.00
_cell.angle_gamma   90.00
#
_symmetry.space_group_name_H-M   'P 1'
#
loop_
_entity.id
_entity.type
_entity.pdbx_description
1 polymer ?
#
loop_
_entity_poly.entity_id
_entity_poly.type
_entity_poly.pdbx_seq_one_letter_code
_entity_poly.pdbx_strand_id
1 'polypeptide(L)' 'MTYVDISSISPQLFVTILFFLLIVCPLLSLGVVRLFQQRIKVGITYIASALVSYVVFLIVADFVHRTWS' A
#
# COMPACT_ATOMS: atom_id res chain seq x y z
N MET A 1 -9.58 -7.89 26.78
CA MET A 1 -9.25 -7.41 25.42
C MET A 1 -10.52 -7.60 24.62
N THR A 2 -11.23 -6.53 24.30
CA THR A 2 -12.46 -6.62 23.50
C THR A 2 -12.08 -7.08 22.10
N TYR A 3 -12.76 -8.12 21.62
CA TYR A 3 -12.55 -8.65 20.28
C TYR A 3 -13.03 -7.59 19.28
N VAL A 4 -12.11 -7.04 18.48
CA VAL A 4 -12.47 -6.09 17.42
C VAL A 4 -13.08 -6.91 16.29
N ASP A 5 -14.41 -6.83 16.17
CA ASP A 5 -15.14 -7.53 15.13
C ASP A 5 -14.94 -6.82 13.78
N ILE A 6 -14.38 -7.56 12.83
CA ILE A 6 -14.09 -7.11 11.45
C ILE A 6 -15.09 -7.68 10.44
N SER A 7 -16.09 -8.45 10.88
CA SER A 7 -17.10 -9.08 10.01
C SER A 7 -17.96 -8.06 9.26
N SER A 8 -18.08 -6.84 9.79
CA SER A 8 -18.85 -5.73 9.19
C SER A 8 -18.02 -4.86 8.23
N ILE A 9 -16.72 -5.12 8.07
CA ILE A 9 -15.86 -4.34 7.17
C ILE A 9 -16.13 -4.75 5.72
N SER A 10 -16.31 -3.76 4.84
CA SER A 10 -16.49 -4.05 3.42
C SER A 10 -15.23 -4.71 2.83
N PRO A 11 -15.37 -5.72 1.96
CA PRO A 11 -14.23 -6.37 1.33
C PRO A 11 -13.30 -5.39 0.62
N GLN A 12 -13.83 -4.32 0.03
CA GLN A 12 -13.06 -3.27 -0.61
C GLN A 12 -12.14 -2.53 0.36
N LEU A 13 -12.65 -2.17 1.55
CA LEU A 13 -11.85 -1.50 2.58
C LEU A 13 -10.78 -2.43 3.14
N PHE A 14 -11.13 -3.70 3.39
CA PHE A 14 -10.19 -4.70 3.87
C PHE A 14 -9.00 -4.86 2.93
N VAL A 15 -9.25 -5.06 1.64
CA VAL A 15 -8.19 -5.22 0.62
C VAL A 15 -7.35 -3.95 0.49
N THR A 16 -7.98 -2.78 0.56
CA THR A 16 -7.26 -1.49 0.51
C THR A 16 -6.27 -1.37 1.67
N ILE A 17 -6.73 -1.62 2.90
CA ILE A 17 -5.87 -1.55 4.10
C ILE A 17 -4.76 -2.60 4.02
N LEU A 18 -5.11 -3.84 3.64
CA LEU A 18 -4.14 -4.93 3.50
C LEU A 18 -3.03 -4.58 2.51
N PHE A 19 -3.38 -4.01 1.35
CA PHE A 19 -2.43 -3.56 0.35
C PHE A 19 -1.49 -2.47 0.87
N PHE A 20 -2.05 -1.46 1.56
CA PHE A 20 -1.26 -0.38 2.14
C PHE A 20 -0.28 -0.90 3.18
N LEU A 21 -0.74 -1.75 4.10
CA LEU A 21 0.09 -2.28 5.19
C LEU A 21 1.18 -3.22 4.68
N LEU A 22 0.89 -4.08 3.71
CA LEU A 22 1.82 -5.10 3.25
C LEU A 22 2.79 -4.61 2.16
N ILE A 23 2.43 -3.58 1.40
CA ILE A 23 3.23 -3.11 0.25
C ILE A 23 3.69 -1.66 0.45
N VAL A 24 2.76 -0.72 0.58
CA VAL A 24 3.07 0.71 0.52
C VAL A 24 3.86 1.16 1.75
N CYS A 25 3.38 0.83 2.95
CA CYS A 25 4.02 1.17 4.23
C CYS A 25 5.47 0.66 4.34
N PRO A 26 5.78 -0.63 4.09
CA PRO A 26 7.16 -1.12 4.19
C PRO A 26 8.08 -0.50 3.12
N LEU A 27 7.62 -0.29 1.89
CA LEU A 27 8.43 0.36 0.85
C LEU A 27 8.76 1.82 1.21
N LEU A 28 7.78 2.58 1.71
CA LEU A 28 8.03 3.94 2.18
C LEU A 28 8.97 3.96 3.39
N SER A 29 8.74 3.11 4.39
CA SER A 29 9.59 3.01 5.58
C SER A 29 11.04 2.68 5.21
N LEU A 30 11.26 1.65 4.38
CA LEU A 30 12.58 1.29 3.89
C LEU A 30 13.20 2.42 3.07
N GLY A 31 12.43 3.09 2.20
CA GLY A 31 12.91 4.22 1.43
C GLY A 31 13.44 5.35 2.31
N VAL A 32 12.67 5.75 3.32
CA VAL A 32 13.07 6.79 4.29
C VAL A 32 14.32 6.37 5.06
N VAL A 33 14.38 5.13 5.56
CA VAL A 33 15.59 4.61 6.26
C VAL A 33 16.82 4.68 5.35
N ARG A 34 16.68 4.32 4.06
CA ARG A 34 17.80 4.38 3.11
C ARG A 34 18.25 5.80 2.79
N LEU A 35 17.35 6.78 2.80
CA LEU A 35 17.71 8.19 2.66
C LEU A 35 18.55 8.67 3.85
N PHE A 36 18.18 8.30 5.08
CA PHE A 36 18.97 8.63 6.27
C PHE A 36 20.33 7.93 6.30
N GLN A 37 20.45 6.75 5.69
CA GLN A 37 21.73 6.05 5.50
C GLN A 37 22.63 6.67 4.40
N GLN A 38 22.31 7.88 3.90
CA GLN A 38 22.96 8.54 2.75
C GLN A 38 22.92 7.71 1.44
N ARG A 39 22.10 6.66 1.37
CA ARG A 39 21.91 5.84 0.15
C ARG A 39 20.78 6.42 -0.70
N ILE A 40 20.97 7.66 -1.16
CA ILE A 40 19.91 8.47 -1.81
C ILE A 40 19.31 7.76 -3.02
N LYS A 41 20.15 7.22 -3.92
CA LYS A 41 19.67 6.51 -5.13
C LYS A 41 18.72 5.37 -4.77
N VAL A 42 19.10 4.55 -3.79
CA VAL A 42 18.32 3.39 -3.35
C VAL A 42 17.05 3.83 -2.60
N GLY A 43 17.15 4.85 -1.74
CA GLY A 43 15.99 5.40 -1.04
C GLY A 43 14.93 5.94 -1.99
N ILE A 44 15.34 6.69 -3.02
CA ILE A 44 14.43 7.20 -4.07
C ILE A 44 13.78 6.05 -4.83
N THR A 45 14.52 4.96 -5.16
CA THR A 45 13.91 3.82 -5.86
C THR A 45 12.82 3.14 -5.02
N TYR A 46 13.00 3.03 -3.70
CA TYR A 46 11.96 2.48 -2.82
C TYR A 46 10.72 3.38 -2.76
N ILE A 47 10.91 4.70 -2.61
CA ILE A 47 9.79 5.65 -2.60
C ILE A 47 9.05 5.65 -3.95
N ALA A 48 9.79 5.66 -5.06
CA ALA A 48 9.22 5.56 -6.39
C ALA A 48 8.45 4.24 -6.58
N SER A 49 8.99 3.11 -6.10
CA SER A 49 8.30 1.83 -6.15
C SER A 49 7.00 1.83 -5.33
N ALA A 50 6.98 2.47 -4.16
CA ALA A 50 5.77 2.63 -3.36
C ALA A 50 4.70 3.43 -4.12
N LEU A 51 5.10 4.53 -4.77
CA LEU A 51 4.21 5.35 -5.58
C LEU A 51 3.65 4.56 -6.78
N VAL A 52 4.51 3.84 -7.51
CA VAL A 52 4.10 2.99 -8.63
C VAL A 52 3.11 1.92 -8.16
N SER A 53 3.39 1.27 -7.02
CA SER A 53 2.51 0.27 -6.42
C SER A 53 1.13 0.84 -6.15
N TYR A 54 1.06 2.05 -5.59
CA TYR A 54 -0.20 2.75 -5.33
C TYR A 54 -0.98 3.06 -6.62
N VAL A 55 -0.31 3.56 -7.67
CA VAL A 55 -0.96 3.83 -8.96
C VAL A 55 -1.51 2.55 -9.57
N VAL A 56 -0.74 1.46 -9.57
CA VAL A 56 -1.19 0.15 -10.04
C VAL A 56 -2.42 -0.32 -9.26
N PHE A 57 -2.41 -0.16 -7.94
CA PHE A 57 -3.56 -0.49 -7.09
C PHE A 57 -4.80 0.31 -7.48
N LEU A 58 -4.69 1.62 -7.73
CA LEU A 58 -5.84 2.43 -8.15
C LEU A 58 -6.43 1.95 -9.48
N ILE A 59 -5.59 1.60 -10.46
CA ILE A 59 -6.03 1.08 -11.76
C ILE A 59 -6.76 -0.27 -11.57
N VAL A 60 -6.18 -1.16 -10.78
CA VAL A 60 -6.79 -2.47 -10.49
C VAL A 60 -8.10 -2.31 -9.71
N ALA A 61 -8.13 -1.41 -8.73
CA ALA A 61 -9.33 -1.15 -7.93
C ALA A 61 -10.47 -0.59 -8.80
N ASP A 62 -10.17 0.37 -9.68
CA ASP A 62 -11.15 0.91 -10.64
C ASP A 62 -11.65 -0.17 -11.62
N PHE A 63 -10.73 -1.00 -12.14
CA PHE A 63 -11.09 -2.12 -13.00
C PHE A 63 -12.02 -3.11 -12.28
N VAL A 64 -11.65 -3.53 -11.06
CA VAL A 64 -12.46 -4.44 -10.24
C VAL A 64 -13.83 -3.83 -9.96
N HIS A 65 -13.89 -2.57 -9.56
CA HIS A 65 -15.14 -1.86 -9.31
C HIS A 65 -16.07 -1.87 -10.54
N ARG A 66 -15.53 -1.65 -11.75
CA ARG A 66 -16.31 -1.70 -12.99
C ARG A 66 -16.81 -3.09 -13.34
N THR A 67 -16.01 -4.13 -13.09
CA THR A 67 -16.38 -5.53 -13.42
C THR A 67 -17.41 -6.15 -12.48
N TRP A 68 -17.56 -5.61 -11.27
CA TRP A 68 -18.50 -6.09 -10.25
C TRP A 68 -19.75 -5.21 -10.12
N SER A 69 -19.89 -4.17 -10.96
CA SER A 69 -21.10 -3.35 -11.11
C SER A 69 -22.03 -3.93 -12.17
#